data_AF-A0A363U964-F1
#
_entry.id   AF-A0A363U964-F1
#
_cell.length_a   1.000
_cell.length_b   1.000
_cell.length_c   1.000
_cell.angle_alpha   90.00
_cell.angle_beta   90.00
_cell.angle_gamma   90.00
#
_symmetry.space_group_name_H-M   'P 1'
#
loop_
_entity.id
_entity.type
_entity.pdbx_description
1 polymer ?
#
loop_
_entity_poly.entity_id
_entity_poly.type
_entity_poly.pdbx_seq_one_letter_code
_entity_poly.pdbx_strand_id
1 'polypeptide(L)'
;MNAPANLKYTKSDEWFDPETGKAGLSDYAQGQLSDIVFVEILVDEGDEIEAGKAIASVESVKASAEIYSPAGGKVVAVNKDLADKPESINTDPYGEAWMIQLEGGSAGDVMDAAAYEKYCEERDH
;
A
#
# COMPACT_ATOMS: atom_id res chain seq x y z
N MET A 1 15.49 2.93 0.58
CA MET A 1 14.37 1.98 0.51
C MET A 1 14.49 1.01 1.67
N ASN A 2 13.38 0.81 2.39
CA ASN A 2 13.19 -0.23 3.39
C ASN A 2 12.07 -1.17 2.91
N ALA A 3 12.26 -2.49 3.00
CA ALA A 3 11.23 -3.49 2.68
C ALA A 3 11.19 -4.59 3.77
N PRO A 4 10.33 -4.46 4.80
CA PRO A 4 10.18 -5.48 5.82
C PRO A 4 9.94 -6.91 5.29
N ALA A 5 10.74 -7.87 5.77
CA ALA A 5 10.76 -9.24 5.26
C ALA A 5 9.47 -10.05 5.51
N ASN A 6 8.64 -9.64 6.47
CA ASN A 6 7.36 -10.29 6.77
C ASN A 6 6.24 -9.86 5.80
N LEU A 7 6.46 -8.85 4.97
CA LEU A 7 5.47 -8.32 4.04
C LEU A 7 5.59 -8.94 2.64
N LYS A 8 4.52 -8.81 1.88
CA LYS A 8 4.44 -9.11 0.45
C LYS A 8 4.29 -7.83 -0.33
N TYR A 9 4.84 -7.78 -1.54
CA TYR A 9 4.92 -6.57 -2.35
C TYR A 9 4.42 -6.79 -3.77
N THR A 10 3.72 -5.82 -4.34
CA THR A 10 3.30 -5.86 -5.74
C THR A 10 4.37 -5.23 -6.64
N LYS A 11 4.24 -5.43 -7.96
CA LYS A 11 5.05 -4.67 -8.94
C LYS A 11 4.65 -3.19 -9.02
N SER A 12 3.47 -2.84 -8.54
CA SER A 12 2.94 -1.48 -8.43
C SER A 12 3.26 -0.82 -7.08
N ASP A 13 4.19 -1.39 -6.31
CA ASP A 13 4.79 -0.79 -5.12
C ASP A 13 3.89 -0.70 -3.87
N GLU A 14 2.84 -1.51 -3.81
CA GLU A 14 2.03 -1.72 -2.60
C GLU A 14 2.55 -2.88 -1.75
N TRP A 15 2.28 -2.84 -0.45
CA TRP A 15 2.59 -3.92 0.49
C TRP A 15 1.32 -4.54 1.09
N PHE A 16 1.42 -5.82 1.46
CA PHE A 16 0.41 -6.58 2.20
C PHE A 16 1.06 -7.41 3.29
N ASP A 17 0.50 -7.34 4.50
CA ASP A 17 0.88 -8.16 5.64
C ASP A 17 -0.04 -9.39 5.73
N PRO A 18 0.44 -10.61 5.45
CA PRO A 18 -0.38 -11.82 5.54
C PRO A 18 -0.81 -12.19 6.97
N GLU A 19 -0.11 -11.69 8.00
CA GLU A 19 -0.45 -11.97 9.40
C GLU A 19 -1.62 -11.11 9.87
N THR A 20 -1.60 -9.81 9.54
CA THR A 20 -2.62 -8.86 10.00
C THR A 20 -3.71 -8.57 8.96
N GLY A 21 -3.46 -8.86 7.69
CA GLY A 21 -4.32 -8.51 6.56
C GLY A 21 -4.22 -7.04 6.14
N LYS A 22 -3.31 -6.25 6.73
CA LYS A 22 -3.13 -4.83 6.39
C LYS A 22 -2.45 -4.67 5.05
N ALA A 23 -2.82 -3.62 4.32
CA ALA A 23 -2.18 -3.22 3.07
C ALA A 23 -1.96 -1.72 3.00
N GLY A 24 -0.97 -1.28 2.23
CA GLY A 24 -0.63 0.14 2.06
C GLY A 24 0.42 0.38 0.98
N LEU A 25 0.95 1.61 0.94
CA LEU A 25 1.98 2.03 -0.02
C LEU A 25 3.39 1.82 0.56
N SER A 26 4.34 1.35 -0.25
CA SER A 26 5.72 1.09 0.19
C SER A 26 6.56 2.35 0.40
N ASP A 27 7.68 2.18 1.13
CA ASP A 27 8.71 3.22 1.28
C ASP A 27 9.35 3.63 -0.05
N TYR A 28 9.48 2.71 -1.01
CA TYR A 28 9.98 3.06 -2.33
C TYR A 28 9.00 3.98 -3.06
N ALA A 29 7.71 3.62 -3.12
CA ALA A 29 6.71 4.43 -3.81
C ALA A 29 6.55 5.83 -3.22
N GLN A 30 6.47 5.96 -1.90
CA GLN A 30 6.37 7.29 -1.28
C GLN A 30 7.60 8.15 -1.62
N GLY A 31 8.80 7.54 -1.69
CA GLY A 31 10.03 8.25 -2.08
C GLY A 31 9.98 8.76 -3.53
N GLN A 32 9.36 8.00 -4.44
CA GLN A 32 9.15 8.43 -5.83
C GLN A 32 8.15 9.61 -5.89
N LEU A 33 7.10 9.57 -5.08
CA LEU A 33 6.06 10.61 -5.00
C LEU A 33 6.51 11.89 -4.26
N SER A 34 7.56 11.83 -3.43
CA SER A 34 7.95 12.93 -2.53
C SER A 34 6.81 13.29 -1.56
N ASP A 35 6.51 14.56 -1.36
CA ASP A 35 5.62 15.00 -0.27
C ASP A 35 4.16 14.68 -0.63
N ILE A 36 3.58 13.74 0.11
CA ILE A 36 2.18 13.33 -0.03
C ILE A 36 1.32 14.36 0.71
N VAL A 37 0.32 14.89 -0.01
CA VAL A 37 -0.51 16.00 0.47
C VAL A 37 -2.00 15.65 0.54
N PHE A 38 -2.41 14.54 -0.06
CA PHE A 38 -3.79 14.08 -0.03
C PHE A 38 -3.88 12.56 -0.19
N VAL A 39 -4.81 11.96 0.54
CA VAL A 39 -5.16 10.54 0.45
C VAL A 39 -6.69 10.41 0.52
N GLU A 40 -7.25 9.64 -0.41
CA GLU A 40 -8.65 9.25 -0.41
C GLU A 40 -8.74 7.72 -0.47
N ILE A 41 -9.34 7.10 0.55
CA ILE A 41 -9.67 5.67 0.51
C ILE A 41 -10.97 5.49 -0.31
N LEU A 42 -10.94 4.58 -1.29
CA LEU A 42 -11.98 4.39 -2.31
C LEU A 42 -12.90 3.19 -2.04
N VAL A 43 -12.72 2.51 -0.90
CA VAL A 43 -13.48 1.33 -0.47
C VAL A 43 -13.96 1.51 0.96
N ASP A 44 -15.04 0.81 1.31
CA ASP A 44 -15.66 0.89 2.63
C ASP A 44 -15.48 -0.41 3.42
N GLU A 45 -15.60 -0.29 4.76
CA GLU A 45 -15.70 -1.46 5.63
C GLU A 45 -16.93 -2.31 5.26
N GLY A 46 -16.70 -3.60 5.04
CA GLY A 46 -17.71 -4.56 4.62
C GLY A 46 -17.66 -4.93 3.14
N ASP A 47 -16.92 -4.19 2.32
CA ASP A 47 -16.76 -4.48 0.89
C ASP A 47 -16.00 -5.79 0.67
N GLU A 48 -16.43 -6.58 -0.32
CA GLU A 48 -15.63 -7.67 -0.88
C GLU A 48 -14.87 -7.16 -2.09
N ILE A 49 -13.54 -7.30 -2.07
CA ILE A 49 -12.65 -6.83 -3.14
C ILE A 49 -11.73 -7.95 -3.65
N GLU A 50 -11.32 -7.82 -4.90
CA GLU A 50 -10.32 -8.70 -5.52
C GLU A 50 -8.93 -8.02 -5.52
N ALA A 51 -7.87 -8.83 -5.64
CA ALA A 51 -6.53 -8.28 -5.87
C ALA A 51 -6.52 -7.47 -7.19
N GLY A 52 -5.84 -6.32 -7.17
CA GLY A 52 -5.82 -5.37 -8.29
C GLY A 52 -7.00 -4.39 -8.30
N LYS A 53 -7.95 -4.48 -7.37
CA LYS A 53 -8.97 -3.44 -7.17
C LYS A 53 -8.32 -2.15 -6.67
N ALA A 54 -8.66 -1.00 -7.24
CA ALA A 54 -8.26 0.29 -6.69
C ALA A 54 -8.89 0.51 -5.30
N ILE A 55 -8.05 0.82 -4.31
CA ILE A 55 -8.42 0.97 -2.89
C ILE A 55 -8.15 2.37 -2.35
N ALA A 56 -7.24 3.13 -2.96
CA ALA A 56 -6.97 4.51 -2.57
C ALA A 56 -6.49 5.34 -3.75
N SER A 57 -6.65 6.66 -3.66
CA SER A 57 -5.98 7.66 -4.50
C SER A 57 -5.04 8.47 -3.62
N VAL A 58 -3.82 8.68 -4.09
CA VAL A 58 -2.78 9.46 -3.39
C VAL A 58 -2.36 10.61 -4.30
N GLU A 59 -2.34 11.82 -3.76
CA GLU A 59 -1.73 12.97 -4.43
C GLU A 59 -0.53 13.50 -3.66
N SER A 60 0.50 13.84 -4.42
CA SER A 60 1.75 14.40 -3.93
C SER A 60 2.07 15.70 -4.67
N VAL A 61 3.12 16.39 -4.22
CA VAL A 61 3.66 17.56 -4.93
C VAL A 61 4.25 17.22 -6.31
N LYS A 62 4.48 15.94 -6.62
CA LYS A 62 5.01 15.50 -7.92
C LYS A 62 3.94 14.94 -8.86
N ALA A 63 3.05 14.11 -8.35
CA ALA A 63 2.10 13.33 -9.15
C ALA A 63 0.92 12.83 -8.32
N SER A 64 -0.13 12.39 -9.01
CA SER A 64 -1.19 11.56 -8.44
C SER A 64 -1.04 10.11 -8.88
N ALA A 65 -1.42 9.17 -8.00
CA ALA A 65 -1.38 7.74 -8.25
C ALA A 65 -2.59 7.05 -7.62
N GLU A 66 -3.13 6.06 -8.33
CA GLU A 66 -4.06 5.09 -7.74
C GLU A 66 -3.27 3.96 -7.07
N ILE A 67 -3.81 3.47 -5.96
CA ILE A 67 -3.25 2.39 -5.17
C ILE A 67 -4.16 1.17 -5.29
N TYR A 68 -3.57 0.02 -5.60
CA TYR A 68 -4.31 -1.20 -5.85
C TYR A 68 -4.13 -2.23 -4.73
N SER A 69 -5.18 -3.00 -4.45
CA SER A 69 -5.13 -4.04 -3.42
C SER A 69 -4.16 -5.16 -3.81
N PRO A 70 -3.16 -5.52 -2.99
CA PRO A 70 -2.28 -6.66 -3.26
C PRO A 70 -2.98 -8.02 -3.10
N ALA A 71 -4.12 -8.04 -2.40
CA ALA A 71 -4.86 -9.25 -2.03
C ALA A 71 -6.37 -9.05 -2.19
N GLY A 72 -7.08 -10.14 -2.45
CA GLY A 72 -8.55 -10.15 -2.41
C GLY A 72 -9.06 -10.60 -1.05
N GLY A 73 -10.18 -10.07 -0.59
CA GLY A 73 -10.78 -10.38 0.70
C GLY A 73 -11.88 -9.41 1.08
N LYS A 74 -12.40 -9.56 2.31
CA LYS A 74 -13.38 -8.62 2.86
C LYS A 74 -12.66 -7.50 3.61
N VAL A 75 -12.97 -6.24 3.29
CA VAL A 75 -12.45 -5.08 4.02
C VAL A 75 -13.09 -5.05 5.40
N VAL A 76 -12.28 -5.13 6.46
CA VAL A 76 -12.73 -5.10 7.86
C VAL A 76 -12.36 -3.83 8.59
N ALA A 77 -11.42 -3.04 8.06
CA ALA A 77 -11.09 -1.72 8.55
C ALA A 77 -10.53 -0.85 7.43
N VAL A 78 -10.79 0.46 7.52
CA VAL A 78 -10.15 1.48 6.68
C VAL A 78 -9.47 2.52 7.57
N ASN A 79 -8.29 3.00 7.18
CA ASN A 79 -7.57 3.99 7.97
C ASN A 79 -8.04 5.40 7.66
N LYS A 80 -8.98 5.89 8.47
CA LYS A 80 -9.58 7.22 8.32
C LYS A 80 -8.62 8.35 8.67
N ASP A 81 -7.56 8.07 9.44
CA ASP A 81 -6.60 9.10 9.86
C ASP A 81 -5.78 9.64 8.67
N LEU A 82 -5.69 8.90 7.56
CA LEU A 82 -4.93 9.31 6.37
C LEU A 82 -5.50 10.55 5.67
N ALA A 83 -6.79 10.84 5.84
CA ALA A 83 -7.40 12.06 5.30
C ALA A 83 -6.89 13.32 6.02
N ASP A 84 -6.62 13.20 7.32
CA ASP A 84 -6.12 14.29 8.16
C ASP A 84 -4.59 14.31 8.28
N LYS A 85 -3.94 13.15 8.06
CA LYS A 85 -2.48 12.95 8.18
C LYS A 85 -1.88 12.22 6.97
N PRO A 86 -2.04 12.75 5.74
CA PRO A 86 -1.52 12.12 4.53
C PRO A 86 0.02 11.95 4.55
N GLU A 87 0.73 12.83 5.25
CA GLU A 87 2.19 12.81 5.41
C GLU A 87 2.71 11.61 6.22
N SER A 88 1.82 10.90 6.94
CA SER A 88 2.19 9.66 7.63
C SER A 88 2.69 8.59 6.65
N ILE A 89 2.25 8.59 5.39
CA ILE A 89 2.76 7.68 4.35
C ILE A 89 4.25 7.95 4.07
N ASN A 90 4.70 9.21 4.15
CA ASN A 90 6.12 9.53 3.96
C ASN A 90 7.00 9.15 5.15
N THR A 91 6.44 9.07 6.35
CA THR A 91 7.21 8.92 7.60
C THR A 91 7.13 7.53 8.21
N ASP A 92 5.99 6.85 8.08
CA ASP A 92 5.75 5.50 8.60
C ASP A 92 4.85 4.65 7.66
N PRO A 93 5.30 4.38 6.42
CA PRO A 93 4.50 3.68 5.39
C PRO A 93 4.06 2.27 5.79
N TYR A 94 4.78 1.61 6.71
CA TYR A 94 4.52 0.24 7.13
C TYR A 94 3.88 0.12 8.52
N GLY A 95 3.78 1.22 9.26
CA GLY A 95 3.20 1.27 10.61
C GLY A 95 1.85 1.97 10.60
N GLU A 96 1.84 3.25 10.97
CA GLU A 96 0.63 4.06 11.12
C GLU A 96 -0.12 4.28 9.78
N ALA A 97 0.57 4.24 8.64
CA ALA A 97 0.02 4.58 7.34
C ALA A 97 -0.54 3.41 6.51
N TRP A 98 -0.96 2.32 7.17
CA TRP A 98 -1.78 1.28 6.52
C TRP A 98 -3.06 1.90 5.95
N MET A 99 -3.56 1.42 4.82
CA MET A 99 -4.73 2.01 4.13
C MET A 99 -6.01 1.22 4.41
N ILE A 100 -5.94 -0.10 4.27
CA ILE A 100 -7.06 -1.02 4.53
C ILE A 100 -6.58 -2.25 5.28
N GLN A 101 -7.51 -2.96 5.91
CA GLN A 101 -7.29 -4.28 6.49
C GLN A 101 -8.30 -5.29 5.94
N LEU A 102 -7.82 -6.44 5.49
CA LEU A 102 -8.61 -7.52 4.92
C LEU A 102 -8.75 -8.71 5.88
N GLU A 103 -9.93 -9.31 5.91
CA GLU A 103 -10.18 -10.62 6.52
C GLU A 103 -9.98 -11.73 5.49
N GLY A 104 -9.18 -12.75 5.85
CA GLY A 104 -8.99 -13.94 5.01
C GLY A 104 -8.29 -13.67 3.67
N GLY A 105 -7.50 -12.59 3.59
CA GLY A 105 -6.91 -12.08 2.36
C GLY A 105 -6.11 -13.13 1.58
N SER A 106 -6.44 -13.33 0.30
CA SER A 106 -5.66 -14.15 -0.64
C SER A 106 -4.77 -13.24 -1.48
N ALA A 107 -3.46 -13.35 -1.29
CA ALA A 107 -2.48 -12.60 -2.07
C ALA A 107 -2.60 -12.90 -3.59
N GLY A 108 -2.48 -11.85 -4.41
CA GLY A 108 -2.40 -11.94 -5.87
C GLY A 108 -0.99 -12.22 -6.38
N ASP A 109 -0.58 -11.54 -7.47
CA ASP A 109 0.81 -11.58 -7.96
C ASP A 109 1.69 -10.70 -7.07
N VAL A 110 2.33 -11.31 -6.08
CA VAL A 110 3.18 -10.63 -5.10
C VAL A 110 4.57 -11.25 -4.99
N MET A 111 5.53 -10.41 -4.64
CA MET A 111 6.92 -10.71 -4.37
C MET A 111 7.17 -10.77 -2.85
N ASP A 112 8.23 -11.46 -2.45
CA ASP A 112 8.82 -11.25 -1.12
C ASP A 112 9.71 -10.00 -1.11
N ALA A 113 10.15 -9.58 0.07
CA ALA A 113 10.97 -8.38 0.23
C ALA A 113 12.26 -8.43 -0.59
N ALA A 114 12.98 -9.56 -0.63
CA ALA A 114 14.25 -9.67 -1.34
C ALA A 114 14.07 -9.54 -2.86
N ALA A 115 13.00 -10.12 -3.41
CA ALA A 115 12.64 -9.97 -4.81
C ALA A 115 12.18 -8.53 -5.12
N TYR A 116 11.46 -7.89 -4.20
CA TYR A 116 11.00 -6.51 -4.35
C TYR A 116 12.15 -5.49 -4.31
N GLU A 117 13.10 -5.64 -3.38
CA GLU A 117 14.30 -4.79 -3.31
C GLU A 117 15.08 -4.85 -4.62
N LYS A 118 15.34 -6.06 -5.13
CA LYS A 118 16.01 -6.24 -6.42
C LYS A 118 15.23 -5.61 -7.57
N TYR A 119 13.90 -5.76 -7.58
CA TYR A 119 13.03 -5.18 -8.59
C TYR A 119 13.11 -3.64 -8.61
N CYS A 120 13.18 -3.01 -7.44
CA CYS A 120 13.35 -1.56 -7.32
C CYS A 120 14.74 -1.09 -7.78
N GLU A 121 15.81 -1.79 -7.38
CA GLU A 121 17.16 -1.47 -7.83
C GLU A 121 17.29 -1.51 -9.37
N GLU A 122 16.66 -2.49 -10.03
CA GLU A 122 16.66 -2.59 -11.49
C GLU A 122 15.89 -1.46 -12.19
N ARG A 123 14.97 -0.77 -11.50
CA ARG A 123 14.17 0.34 -12.04
C ARG A 123 14.82 1.71 -11.86
N ASP A 124 15.72 1.84 -10.89
CA ASP A 124 16.47 3.08 -10.63
C ASP A 124 17.66 3.29 -11.58
N HIS A 125 17.93 2.30 -12.45
CA HIS A 125 19.01 2.29 -13.45
C HIS A 125 18.50 2.55 -14.88
#